data_AF-A0A538GUB5-F1
#
_entry.id   AF-A0A538GUB5-F1
#
_cell.length_a   1.000
_cell.length_b   1.000
_cell.length_c   1.000
_cell.angle_alpha   90.00
_cell.angle_beta   90.00
_cell.angle_gamma   90.00
#
_symmetry.space_group_name_H-M   'P 1'
#
loop_
_entity.id
_entity.type
_entity.pdbx_description
1 polymer ?
#
loop_
_entity_poly.entity_id
_entity_poly.type
_entity_poly.pdbx_seq_one_letter_code
_entity_poly.pdbx_strand_id
1 'polypeptide(L)'
;MAPAPDDTRADARPARGLDPRASGRARARAARGTRRRARRSDGVVPRVDRRAEVSWNGNLARGEGRISAPSGAFAGLPYSAATRVAARAETTSPEELLAAAHAGCFAMSLAGELREAEARIDVTANVVLDEVDGQGHRIVESQLEVRARAPGLEQAAFDEAVEAADRGCPFSRLIAAAAKVTINATLED
;
A
#
# COMPACT_ATOMS: atom_id res chain seq x y z
N MET A 1 32.86 78.84 15.44
CA MET A 1 33.39 80.22 15.29
C MET A 1 32.90 80.72 13.94
N ALA A 2 32.11 81.79 13.91
CA ALA A 2 31.39 82.33 12.72
C ALA A 2 30.24 81.40 12.19
N PRO A 3 29.22 81.92 11.46
CA PRO A 3 27.87 82.05 12.06
C PRO A 3 26.67 81.61 11.18
N ALA A 4 25.45 81.67 11.74
CA ALA A 4 24.17 81.72 11.00
C ALA A 4 23.88 83.18 10.53
N PRO A 5 22.99 83.43 9.55
CA PRO A 5 21.51 83.46 9.72
C PRO A 5 20.76 82.61 8.65
N ASP A 6 19.49 82.20 8.74
CA ASP A 6 18.21 82.75 9.26
C ASP A 6 17.28 83.28 8.13
N ASP A 7 15.99 83.39 8.48
CA ASP A 7 14.86 84.07 7.82
C ASP A 7 13.90 83.33 6.84
N THR A 8 12.92 82.64 7.46
CA THR A 8 11.48 82.91 7.40
C THR A 8 10.79 83.46 6.13
N ARG A 9 9.74 82.75 5.65
CA ARG A 9 8.31 83.18 5.51
C ARG A 9 7.55 82.20 4.59
N ALA A 10 6.44 81.59 5.04
CA ALA A 10 5.05 82.10 5.02
C ALA A 10 4.53 82.31 3.57
N ASP A 11 3.34 81.86 3.16
CA ASP A 11 2.27 81.07 3.82
C ASP A 11 1.60 80.18 2.72
N ALA A 12 0.45 79.50 2.81
CA ALA A 12 -0.73 79.58 3.68
C ALA A 12 -1.44 78.21 3.80
N ARG A 13 -2.63 78.20 4.44
CA ARG A 13 -3.70 77.21 4.20
C ARG A 13 -4.88 77.90 3.49
N PRO A 14 -5.75 77.15 2.81
CA PRO A 14 -7.10 77.09 3.36
C PRO A 14 -7.81 75.73 3.30
N ALA A 15 -8.74 75.58 4.26
CA ALA A 15 -10.02 74.88 4.25
C ALA A 15 -10.21 73.47 3.65
N ARG A 16 -10.96 72.66 4.41
CA ARG A 16 -11.52 71.37 4.00
C ARG A 16 -12.65 71.55 2.97
N GLY A 17 -12.73 70.66 2.00
CA GLY A 17 -13.94 70.32 1.28
C GLY A 17 -14.08 68.80 1.21
N LEU A 18 -15.18 68.25 1.75
CA LEU A 18 -15.57 66.85 1.56
C LEU A 18 -16.74 66.84 0.57
N ASP A 19 -16.55 66.21 -0.59
CA ASP A 19 -17.65 65.92 -1.52
C ASP A 19 -17.76 64.39 -1.72
N PRO A 20 -18.87 63.76 -1.29
CA PRO A 20 -19.04 62.32 -1.39
C PRO A 20 -19.68 61.91 -2.73
N ARG A 21 -19.07 60.89 -3.37
CA ARG A 21 -19.53 60.09 -4.53
C ARG A 21 -18.98 60.52 -5.91
N ALA A 22 -17.76 60.07 -6.21
CA ALA A 22 -17.35 59.77 -7.58
C ALA A 22 -16.88 58.31 -7.67
N SER A 23 -17.42 57.56 -8.63
CA SER A 23 -17.25 56.11 -8.76
C SER A 23 -15.93 55.72 -9.43
N GLY A 24 -15.00 55.13 -8.68
CA GLY A 24 -13.74 54.58 -9.20
C GLY A 24 -13.64 53.07 -9.00
N ARG A 25 -13.85 52.26 -10.06
CA ARG A 25 -13.68 50.80 -10.00
C ARG A 25 -12.20 50.42 -9.90
N ALA A 26 -11.66 50.34 -8.69
CA ALA A 26 -10.35 49.74 -8.45
C ALA A 26 -10.38 48.25 -8.82
N ARG A 27 -9.70 47.87 -9.91
CA ARG A 27 -9.52 46.47 -10.31
C ARG A 27 -8.57 45.78 -9.33
N ALA A 28 -9.12 45.05 -8.36
CA ALA A 28 -8.34 44.11 -7.57
C ALA A 28 -7.68 43.08 -8.52
N ARG A 29 -6.35 43.15 -8.66
CA ARG A 29 -5.58 42.10 -9.33
C ARG A 29 -5.63 40.85 -8.46
N ALA A 30 -6.58 39.97 -8.74
CA ALA A 30 -6.59 38.63 -8.17
C ALA A 30 -5.25 37.96 -8.50
N ALA A 31 -4.41 37.73 -7.49
CA ALA A 31 -3.22 36.92 -7.62
C ALA A 31 -3.67 35.53 -8.07
N ARG A 32 -3.39 35.18 -9.32
CA ARG A 32 -3.62 33.83 -9.85
C ARG A 32 -2.59 32.90 -9.23
N GLY A 33 -2.79 32.57 -7.95
CA GLY A 33 -2.13 31.45 -7.32
C GLY A 33 -2.42 30.22 -8.15
N THR A 34 -1.41 29.74 -8.86
CA THR A 34 -1.47 28.49 -9.61
C THR A 34 -1.64 27.37 -8.59
N ARG A 35 -2.90 27.03 -8.28
CA ARG A 35 -3.25 25.78 -7.60
C ARG A 35 -2.63 24.69 -8.46
N ARG A 36 -1.48 24.17 -8.02
CA ARG A 36 -0.75 23.10 -8.69
C ARG A 36 -1.66 21.88 -8.61
N ARG A 37 -2.49 21.71 -9.63
CA ARG A 37 -3.43 20.59 -9.77
C ARG A 37 -2.62 19.34 -9.50
N ALA A 38 -2.95 18.64 -8.42
CA ALA A 38 -2.27 17.40 -8.10
C ALA A 38 -2.35 16.52 -9.35
N ARG A 39 -1.19 16.14 -9.90
CA ARG A 39 -1.18 15.16 -10.98
C ARG A 39 -1.82 13.91 -10.39
N ARG A 40 -2.99 13.53 -10.88
CA ARG A 40 -3.46 12.17 -10.72
C ARG A 40 -2.36 11.30 -11.32
N SER A 41 -1.87 10.33 -10.56
CA SER A 41 -0.97 9.31 -11.10
C SER A 41 -1.73 8.58 -12.19
N ASP A 42 -1.11 8.40 -13.36
CA ASP A 42 -1.75 7.86 -14.57
C ASP A 42 -1.95 6.33 -14.50
N GLY A 43 -2.41 5.80 -13.35
CA GLY A 43 -2.62 4.38 -13.09
C GLY A 43 -1.34 3.53 -12.95
N VAL A 44 -0.17 4.07 -13.29
CA VAL A 44 1.10 3.35 -13.24
C VAL A 44 1.55 3.18 -11.78
N VAL A 45 1.50 1.94 -11.28
CA VAL A 45 2.20 1.54 -10.05
C VAL A 45 3.70 1.79 -10.28
N PRO A 46 4.40 2.54 -9.41
CA PRO A 46 5.83 2.77 -9.58
C PRO A 46 6.59 1.45 -9.51
N ARG A 47 7.80 1.40 -10.09
CA ARG A 47 8.69 0.27 -9.82
C ARG A 47 8.98 0.20 -8.32
N VAL A 48 8.65 -0.93 -7.70
CA VAL A 48 8.85 -1.19 -6.27
C VAL A 48 9.82 -2.36 -6.12
N ASP A 49 11.03 -2.06 -5.67
CA ASP A 49 12.00 -3.08 -5.26
C ASP A 49 11.91 -3.31 -3.74
N ARG A 50 11.96 -4.59 -3.32
CA ARG A 50 11.91 -5.04 -1.92
C ARG A 50 12.93 -6.18 -1.75
N ARG A 51 13.52 -6.30 -0.55
CA ARG A 51 14.48 -7.35 -0.21
C ARG A 51 14.25 -7.87 1.20
N ALA A 52 14.60 -9.12 1.44
CA ALA A 52 14.80 -9.70 2.78
C ALA A 52 16.30 -10.03 2.95
N GLU A 53 16.72 -10.25 4.19
CA GLU A 53 18.06 -10.70 4.53
C GLU A 53 17.98 -12.08 5.16
N VAL A 54 18.81 -13.00 4.68
CA VAL A 54 18.79 -14.42 5.08
C VAL A 54 20.20 -14.89 5.40
N SER A 55 20.34 -15.64 6.48
CA SER A 55 21.58 -16.33 6.85
C SER A 55 21.31 -17.81 7.08
N TRP A 56 22.29 -18.66 6.82
CA TRP A 56 22.25 -20.11 7.09
C TRP A 56 23.59 -20.56 7.65
N ASN A 57 23.57 -21.44 8.65
CA ASN A 57 24.76 -21.99 9.30
C ASN A 57 24.69 -23.52 9.33
N GLY A 58 25.77 -24.20 8.94
CA GLY A 58 25.86 -25.67 8.95
C GLY A 58 25.36 -26.35 7.67
N ASN A 59 25.29 -27.69 7.70
CA ASN A 59 24.79 -28.51 6.58
C ASN A 59 23.25 -28.62 6.62
N LEU A 60 22.63 -29.18 5.57
CA LEU A 60 21.16 -29.25 5.50
C LEU A 60 20.51 -30.01 6.67
N ALA A 61 21.15 -31.07 7.15
CA ALA A 61 20.57 -31.99 8.15
C ALA A 61 20.64 -31.48 9.60
N ARG A 62 21.53 -30.52 9.90
CA ARG A 62 21.75 -29.97 11.26
C ARG A 62 21.83 -28.44 11.30
N GLY A 63 21.61 -27.79 10.16
CA GLY A 63 21.76 -26.36 10.01
C GLY A 63 20.50 -25.60 10.39
N GLU A 64 20.73 -24.36 10.79
CA GLU A 64 19.68 -23.38 11.07
C GLU A 64 19.90 -22.15 10.21
N GLY A 65 18.80 -21.49 9.85
CA GLY A 65 18.82 -20.20 9.21
C GLY A 65 17.96 -19.17 9.93
N ARG A 66 18.16 -17.90 9.56
CA ARG A 66 17.39 -16.76 10.07
C ARG A 66 16.98 -15.84 8.92
N ILE A 67 15.75 -15.33 8.96
CA ILE A 67 15.16 -14.43 7.96
C ILE A 67 14.78 -13.10 8.63
N SER A 68 15.14 -11.98 8.00
CA SER A 68 14.88 -10.61 8.49
C SER A 68 14.36 -9.72 7.36
N ALA A 69 13.48 -8.76 7.70
CA ALA A 69 13.04 -7.71 6.80
C ALA A 69 13.72 -6.38 7.17
N PRO A 70 14.43 -5.69 6.24
CA PRO A 70 15.01 -4.36 6.48
C PRO A 70 13.99 -3.26 6.79
N SER A 71 12.69 -3.51 6.65
CA SER A 71 11.62 -2.64 7.13
C SER A 71 11.43 -2.68 8.65
N GLY A 72 12.05 -3.62 9.35
CA GLY A 72 11.83 -3.88 10.78
C GLY A 72 10.57 -4.70 11.08
N ALA A 73 9.80 -5.13 10.07
CA ALA A 73 8.56 -5.88 10.27
C ALA A 73 8.77 -7.24 10.95
N PHE A 74 9.91 -7.88 10.72
CA PHE A 74 10.38 -9.07 11.43
C PHE A 74 11.90 -9.14 11.37
N ALA A 75 12.52 -9.72 12.40
CA ALA A 75 13.97 -9.85 12.50
C ALA A 75 14.34 -11.22 13.07
N GLY A 76 15.25 -11.92 12.40
CA GLY A 76 15.85 -13.15 12.91
C GLY A 76 14.93 -14.37 13.00
N LEU A 77 13.82 -14.41 12.23
CA LEU A 77 12.87 -15.53 12.23
C LEU A 77 13.61 -16.84 11.92
N PRO A 78 13.62 -17.84 12.82
CA PRO A 78 14.36 -19.08 12.62
C PRO A 78 13.69 -19.95 11.56
N TYR A 79 14.47 -20.69 10.78
CA TYR A 79 13.99 -21.77 9.93
C TYR A 79 15.03 -22.90 9.83
N SER A 80 14.60 -24.12 9.52
CA SER A 80 15.49 -25.25 9.27
C SER A 80 14.89 -26.20 8.22
N ALA A 81 15.70 -27.10 7.67
CA ALA A 81 15.16 -28.14 6.78
C ALA A 81 14.26 -29.13 7.52
N ALA A 82 14.62 -29.47 8.77
CA ALA A 82 13.86 -30.40 9.61
C ALA A 82 12.46 -29.85 9.94
N THR A 83 12.37 -28.59 10.36
CA THR A 83 11.09 -27.95 10.71
C THR A 83 10.23 -27.61 9.49
N ARG A 84 10.82 -27.49 8.29
CA ARG A 84 10.10 -27.27 7.03
C ARG A 84 9.31 -28.49 6.54
N VAL A 85 9.77 -29.71 6.84
CA VAL A 85 9.10 -30.97 6.46
C VAL A 85 8.48 -31.72 7.64
N ALA A 86 8.52 -31.14 8.84
CA ALA A 86 7.87 -31.68 10.02
C ALA A 86 6.34 -31.54 9.92
N ALA A 87 5.61 -32.50 10.51
CA ALA A 87 4.14 -32.49 10.54
C ALA A 87 3.53 -31.29 11.31
N ARG A 88 4.35 -30.52 12.03
CA ARG A 88 3.98 -29.26 12.68
C ARG A 88 5.14 -28.27 12.54
N ALA A 89 4.84 -27.04 12.13
CA ALA A 89 5.79 -25.95 12.16
C ALA A 89 6.08 -25.52 13.60
N GLU A 90 7.37 -25.51 13.98
CA GLU A 90 7.88 -24.94 15.24
C GLU A 90 8.66 -23.64 15.01
N THR A 91 8.97 -23.34 13.76
CA THR A 91 9.73 -22.18 13.28
C THR A 91 9.11 -21.68 11.98
N THR A 92 9.52 -20.52 11.46
CA THR A 92 9.00 -20.08 10.15
C THR A 92 9.49 -20.96 9.00
N SER A 93 8.86 -20.84 7.84
CA SER A 93 9.25 -21.50 6.60
C SER A 93 9.10 -20.56 5.40
N PRO A 94 9.81 -20.81 4.28
CA PRO A 94 9.57 -20.11 3.02
C PRO A 94 8.10 -20.20 2.55
N GLU A 95 7.44 -21.33 2.84
CA GLU A 95 6.03 -21.59 2.52
C GLU A 95 5.09 -20.67 3.30
N GLU A 96 5.32 -20.49 4.61
CA GLU A 96 4.55 -19.59 5.48
C GLU A 96 4.68 -18.13 5.01
N LEU A 97 5.90 -17.71 4.65
CA LEU A 97 6.15 -16.36 4.12
C LEU A 97 5.50 -16.14 2.75
N LEU A 98 5.47 -17.16 1.89
CA LEU A 98 4.74 -17.11 0.62
C LEU A 98 3.22 -17.06 0.83
N ALA A 99 2.70 -17.85 1.77
CA ALA A 99 1.29 -17.83 2.15
C ALA A 99 0.86 -16.44 2.65
N ALA A 100 1.63 -15.85 3.57
CA ALA A 100 1.39 -14.50 4.08
C ALA A 100 1.44 -13.43 2.96
N ALA A 101 2.41 -13.53 2.04
CA ALA A 101 2.52 -12.61 0.91
C ALA A 101 1.34 -12.75 -0.08
N HIS A 102 0.87 -13.98 -0.34
CA HIS A 102 -0.28 -14.24 -1.20
C HIS A 102 -1.58 -13.73 -0.56
N ALA A 103 -1.86 -14.09 0.69
CA ALA A 103 -3.02 -13.62 1.44
C ALA A 103 -3.11 -12.08 1.47
N GLY A 104 -2.00 -11.42 1.83
CA GLY A 104 -1.95 -9.96 1.89
C GLY A 104 -2.15 -9.29 0.53
N CYS A 105 -1.57 -9.85 -0.54
CA CYS A 105 -1.78 -9.32 -1.89
C CYS A 105 -3.20 -9.52 -2.40
N PHE A 106 -3.81 -10.68 -2.12
CA PHE A 106 -5.19 -10.96 -2.50
C PHE A 106 -6.15 -10.04 -1.74
N ALA A 107 -5.98 -9.88 -0.42
CA ALA A 107 -6.81 -9.00 0.41
C ALA A 107 -6.79 -7.54 -0.10
N MET A 108 -5.62 -7.02 -0.49
CA MET A 108 -5.51 -5.69 -1.10
C MET A 108 -6.18 -5.62 -2.49
N SER A 109 -6.13 -6.70 -3.26
CA SER A 109 -6.78 -6.77 -4.59
C SER A 109 -8.30 -6.76 -4.44
N LEU A 110 -8.84 -7.57 -3.52
CA LEU A 110 -10.28 -7.60 -3.19
C LEU A 110 -10.77 -6.26 -2.65
N ALA A 111 -10.03 -5.63 -1.72
CA ALA A 111 -10.36 -4.28 -1.26
C ALA A 111 -10.40 -3.25 -2.42
N GLY A 112 -9.53 -3.39 -3.42
CA GLY A 112 -9.54 -2.55 -4.62
C GLY A 112 -10.78 -2.75 -5.50
N GLU A 113 -11.24 -4.00 -5.68
CA GLU A 113 -12.45 -4.31 -6.47
C GLU A 113 -13.75 -3.97 -5.74
N LEU A 114 -13.76 -3.97 -4.40
CA LEU A 114 -14.87 -3.49 -3.57
C LEU A 114 -14.99 -1.95 -3.53
N ARG A 115 -14.01 -1.22 -4.07
CA ARG A 115 -14.01 0.24 -4.29
C ARG A 115 -14.22 1.07 -3.02
N GLU A 116 -15.42 1.64 -2.87
CA GLU A 116 -15.78 2.55 -1.77
C GLU A 116 -16.56 1.82 -0.66
N ALA A 117 -16.82 0.52 -0.81
CA ALA A 117 -17.48 -0.27 0.23
C ALA A 117 -16.50 -0.50 1.40
N GLU A 118 -16.88 -0.04 2.59
CA GLU A 118 -16.12 -0.34 3.80
C GLU A 118 -16.24 -1.83 4.14
N ALA A 119 -15.16 -2.57 3.89
CA ALA A 119 -15.10 -4.01 4.11
C ALA A 119 -14.00 -4.38 5.11
N ARG A 120 -14.33 -5.27 6.05
CA ARG A 120 -13.32 -6.05 6.76
C ARG A 120 -13.07 -7.33 5.97
N ILE A 121 -11.81 -7.65 5.69
CA ILE A 121 -11.40 -8.86 4.96
C ILE A 121 -10.38 -9.60 5.81
N ASP A 122 -10.70 -10.83 6.20
CA ASP A 122 -9.80 -11.78 6.87
C ASP A 122 -9.45 -12.90 5.87
N VAL A 123 -8.16 -13.09 5.55
CA VAL A 123 -7.68 -14.11 4.61
C VAL A 123 -6.71 -15.07 5.28
N THR A 124 -6.99 -16.37 5.23
CA THR A 124 -6.04 -17.43 5.58
C THR A 124 -5.51 -18.05 4.28
N ALA A 125 -4.18 -18.14 4.14
CA ALA A 125 -3.54 -18.87 3.05
C ALA A 125 -2.95 -20.19 3.55
N ASN A 126 -3.15 -21.24 2.78
CA ASN A 126 -2.42 -22.50 2.88
C ASN A 126 -1.57 -22.68 1.62
N VAL A 127 -0.29 -22.99 1.77
CA VAL A 127 0.66 -23.22 0.66
C VAL A 127 1.24 -24.62 0.81
N VAL A 128 1.09 -25.44 -0.23
CA VAL A 128 1.48 -26.85 -0.20
C VAL A 128 2.79 -27.04 -0.95
N LEU A 129 3.84 -27.43 -0.20
CA LEU A 129 5.07 -28.00 -0.74
C LEU A 129 4.92 -29.53 -0.78
N ASP A 130 5.17 -30.15 -1.94
CA ASP A 130 5.08 -31.60 -2.14
C ASP A 130 6.26 -32.12 -2.98
N GLU A 131 6.54 -33.42 -2.92
CA GLU A 131 7.52 -34.09 -3.78
C GLU A 131 6.85 -34.62 -5.06
N VAL A 132 7.23 -34.05 -6.19
CA VAL A 132 6.68 -34.45 -7.51
C VAL A 132 7.65 -35.40 -8.21
N ASP A 133 7.15 -36.55 -8.66
CA ASP A 133 7.96 -37.59 -9.30
C ASP A 133 8.73 -37.06 -10.52
N GLY A 134 9.99 -37.47 -10.63
CA GLY A 134 10.96 -36.97 -11.63
C GLY A 134 11.25 -35.46 -11.55
N GLN A 135 10.72 -34.74 -10.56
CA GLN A 135 10.66 -33.27 -10.55
C GLN A 135 11.08 -32.62 -9.23
N GLY A 136 11.21 -33.39 -8.14
CA GLY A 136 11.65 -32.95 -6.82
C GLY A 136 10.59 -32.14 -6.08
N HIS A 137 10.99 -31.48 -4.99
CA HIS A 137 10.07 -30.67 -4.19
C HIS A 137 9.59 -29.42 -4.95
N ARG A 138 8.27 -29.21 -4.96
CA ARG A 138 7.62 -28.06 -5.60
C ARG A 138 6.50 -27.50 -4.73
N ILE A 139 6.27 -26.20 -4.84
CA ILE A 139 4.98 -25.64 -4.45
C ILE A 139 3.96 -26.13 -5.48
N VAL A 140 2.96 -26.89 -5.05
CA VAL A 140 1.96 -27.51 -5.92
C VAL A 140 0.59 -26.82 -5.82
N GLU A 141 0.25 -26.26 -4.66
CA GLU A 141 -1.01 -25.54 -4.45
C GLU A 141 -0.84 -24.29 -3.55
N SER A 142 -1.68 -23.29 -3.77
CA SER A 142 -2.01 -22.26 -2.78
C SER A 142 -3.53 -22.08 -2.69
N GLN A 143 -4.07 -22.28 -1.50
CA GLN A 143 -5.50 -22.20 -1.21
C GLN A 143 -5.75 -20.98 -0.31
N LEU A 144 -6.67 -20.09 -0.68
CA LEU A 144 -7.08 -18.95 0.14
C LEU A 144 -8.50 -19.16 0.66
N GLU A 145 -8.66 -19.08 1.98
CA GLU A 145 -9.95 -19.01 2.66
C GLU A 145 -10.19 -17.54 3.04
N VAL A 146 -11.22 -16.93 2.45
CA VAL A 146 -11.52 -15.50 2.53
C VAL A 146 -12.86 -15.30 3.23
N ARG A 147 -12.86 -14.54 4.33
CA ARG A 147 -14.09 -14.10 5.00
C ARG A 147 -14.15 -12.59 4.96
N ALA A 148 -15.24 -12.03 4.46
CA ALA A 148 -15.43 -10.59 4.35
C ALA A 148 -16.74 -10.14 5.01
N ARG A 149 -16.73 -8.99 5.66
CA ARG A 149 -17.95 -8.28 6.11
C ARG A 149 -17.98 -6.91 5.44
N ALA A 150 -19.02 -6.65 4.65
CA ALA A 150 -19.20 -5.42 3.89
C ALA A 150 -20.69 -5.02 3.92
N PRO A 151 -21.12 -4.20 4.90
CA PRO A 151 -22.54 -3.90 5.11
C PRO A 151 -23.21 -3.30 3.87
N GLY A 152 -24.30 -3.92 3.42
CA GLY A 152 -25.05 -3.49 2.23
C GLY A 152 -24.44 -3.91 0.88
N LEU A 153 -23.41 -4.76 0.87
CA LEU A 153 -22.92 -5.42 -0.34
C LEU A 153 -23.78 -6.66 -0.66
N GLU A 154 -24.17 -6.81 -1.91
CA GLU A 154 -24.87 -8.00 -2.40
C GLU A 154 -23.88 -9.14 -2.69
N GLN A 155 -24.25 -10.40 -2.39
CA GLN A 155 -23.40 -11.57 -2.60
C GLN A 155 -22.85 -11.65 -4.04
N ALA A 156 -23.69 -11.41 -5.05
CA ALA A 156 -23.26 -11.44 -6.46
C ALA A 156 -22.18 -10.40 -6.79
N ALA A 157 -22.25 -9.21 -6.18
CA ALA A 157 -21.24 -8.16 -6.36
C ALA A 157 -19.94 -8.51 -5.62
N PHE A 158 -20.03 -9.21 -4.49
CA PHE A 158 -18.88 -9.77 -3.80
C PHE A 158 -18.20 -10.87 -4.62
N ASP A 159 -18.95 -11.81 -5.20
CA ASP A 159 -18.43 -12.90 -6.02
C ASP A 159 -17.71 -12.36 -7.27
N GLU A 160 -18.31 -11.40 -7.98
CA GLU A 160 -17.66 -10.69 -9.09
C GLU A 160 -16.35 -10.01 -8.68
N ALA A 161 -16.32 -9.37 -7.50
CA ALA A 161 -15.13 -8.72 -6.96
C ALA A 161 -14.04 -9.74 -6.55
N VAL A 162 -14.40 -10.89 -6.00
CA VAL A 162 -13.49 -12.00 -5.67
C VAL A 162 -12.82 -12.56 -6.93
N GLU A 163 -13.58 -12.81 -8.00
CA GLU A 163 -13.00 -13.27 -9.26
C GLU A 163 -12.10 -12.20 -9.91
N ALA A 164 -12.52 -10.93 -9.88
CA ALA A 164 -11.72 -9.83 -10.40
C ALA A 164 -10.41 -9.67 -9.62
N ALA A 165 -10.47 -9.80 -8.30
CA ALA A 165 -9.32 -9.76 -7.40
C ALA A 165 -8.33 -10.89 -7.68
N ASP A 166 -8.78 -12.13 -7.88
CA ASP A 166 -7.88 -13.25 -8.21
C ASP A 166 -7.17 -13.04 -9.55
N ARG A 167 -7.92 -12.68 -10.59
CA ARG A 167 -7.37 -12.36 -11.93
C ARG A 167 -6.42 -11.16 -11.90
N GLY A 168 -6.67 -10.19 -11.01
CA GLY A 168 -5.86 -8.98 -10.85
C GLY A 168 -4.60 -9.19 -9.99
N CYS A 169 -4.67 -10.08 -8.99
CA CYS A 169 -3.66 -10.26 -7.97
C CYS A 169 -2.29 -10.68 -8.54
N PRO A 170 -1.22 -9.87 -8.37
CA PRO A 170 0.12 -10.23 -8.81
C PRO A 170 0.64 -11.56 -8.24
N PHE A 171 0.27 -11.91 -7.00
CA PHE A 171 0.69 -13.17 -6.37
C PHE A 171 -0.12 -14.37 -6.86
N SER A 172 -1.45 -14.26 -7.04
CA SER A 172 -2.25 -15.31 -7.68
C SER A 172 -1.67 -15.66 -9.04
N ARG A 173 -1.39 -14.64 -9.88
CA ARG A 173 -0.80 -14.81 -11.21
C ARG A 173 0.61 -15.40 -11.21
N LEU A 174 1.44 -15.04 -10.22
CA LEU A 174 2.79 -15.59 -10.06
C LEU A 174 2.75 -17.08 -9.69
N ILE A 175 1.86 -17.46 -8.76
CA ILE A 175 1.73 -18.84 -8.28
C ILE A 175 1.05 -19.71 -9.33
N ALA A 176 -0.03 -19.21 -9.96
CA ALA A 176 -0.78 -19.91 -11.03
C ALA A 176 0.07 -20.25 -12.27
N ALA A 177 1.25 -19.64 -12.43
CA ALA A 177 2.19 -19.98 -13.50
C ALA A 177 2.91 -21.33 -13.29
N ALA A 178 2.88 -21.90 -12.08
CA ALA A 178 3.58 -23.14 -11.72
C ALA A 178 2.80 -24.09 -10.79
N ALA A 179 1.77 -23.60 -10.10
CA ALA A 179 1.01 -24.30 -9.07
C ALA A 179 -0.49 -23.99 -9.22
N LYS A 180 -1.35 -24.80 -8.60
CA LYS A 180 -2.80 -24.53 -8.55
C LYS A 180 -3.09 -23.41 -7.54
N VAL A 181 -3.97 -22.48 -7.90
CA VAL A 181 -4.56 -21.51 -6.98
C VAL A 181 -6.04 -21.87 -6.77
N THR A 182 -6.55 -21.71 -5.55
CA THR A 182 -7.97 -21.89 -5.22
C THR A 182 -8.39 -20.83 -4.23
N ILE A 183 -9.52 -20.17 -4.50
CA ILE A 183 -10.08 -19.13 -3.65
C ILE A 183 -11.46 -19.59 -3.19
N ASN A 184 -11.63 -19.78 -1.89
CA ASN A 184 -12.91 -20.01 -1.25
C ASN A 184 -13.28 -18.73 -0.50
N ALA A 185 -14.35 -18.05 -0.90
CA ALA A 185 -14.73 -16.77 -0.34
C ALA A 185 -16.17 -16.78 0.18
N THR A 186 -16.37 -16.13 1.33
CA THR A 186 -17.67 -15.99 1.99
C THR A 186 -17.88 -14.54 2.41
N LEU A 187 -19.01 -13.98 2.01
CA LEU A 187 -19.54 -12.75 2.59
C LEU A 187 -20.31 -13.12 3.86
N GLU A 188 -19.96 -12.47 4.96
CA GLU A 188 -20.59 -12.58 6.27
C GLU A 188 -21.42 -11.31 6.56
N ASP A 189 -22.41 -11.43 7.46
CA ASP A 189 -23.28 -10.34 7.93
C ASP A 189 -22.52 -9.23 8.70
#